data_AF-X8J0H0-F1
#
_entry.id   AF-X8J0H0-F1
#
_cell.length_a   1.000
_cell.length_b   1.000
_cell.length_c   1.000
_cell.angle_alpha   90.00
_cell.angle_beta   90.00
_cell.angle_gamma   90.00
#
_symmetry.space_group_name_H-M   'P 1'
#
loop_
_entity.id
_entity.type
_entity.pdbx_description
1 polymer ?
#
loop_
_entity_poly.entity_id
_entity_poly.type
_entity_poly.pdbx_seq_one_letter_code
_entity_poly.pdbx_strand_id
1 'polypeptide(L)'
;MIAAVSILSLIASVLGNPVSSRLEVRQSCVIDSLSKVAAAEKCSTITIDAFTVPAGQKLVINALDKATINMNGNVVFAADTTFKTTGPLFTLT
;
A
#
# COMPACT_ATOMS: atom_id res chain seq x y z
N MET A 1 -40.44 -48.32 33.80
CA MET A 1 -39.82 -47.98 32.49
C MET A 1 -39.27 -46.56 32.59
N ILE A 2 -37.95 -46.41 32.65
CA ILE A 2 -37.29 -45.09 32.70
C ILE A 2 -37.03 -44.69 31.25
N ALA A 3 -37.72 -43.66 30.78
CA ALA A 3 -37.60 -43.16 29.42
C ALA A 3 -36.28 -42.38 29.27
N ALA A 4 -35.35 -42.92 28.49
CA ALA A 4 -34.15 -42.22 28.07
C ALA A 4 -34.52 -41.21 26.98
N VAL A 5 -34.47 -39.90 27.30
CA VAL A 5 -34.65 -38.83 26.31
C VAL A 5 -33.26 -38.50 25.75
N SER A 6 -32.97 -39.05 24.57
CA SER A 6 -31.77 -38.73 23.80
C SER A 6 -31.88 -37.30 23.25
N ILE A 7 -31.06 -36.40 23.78
CA ILE A 7 -30.97 -35.00 23.35
C ILE A 7 -30.16 -34.98 22.05
N LEU A 8 -30.88 -35.07 20.92
CA LEU A 8 -30.31 -35.00 19.59
C LEU A 8 -29.75 -33.58 19.37
N SER A 9 -28.43 -33.49 19.32
CA SER A 9 -27.62 -32.28 19.19
C SER A 9 -28.00 -31.43 17.98
N LEU A 10 -28.27 -30.15 18.23
CA LEU A 10 -28.56 -29.11 17.25
C LEU A 10 -27.28 -28.72 16.50
N ILE A 11 -27.00 -29.38 15.37
CA ILE A 11 -25.96 -28.95 14.43
C ILE A 11 -26.48 -27.78 13.59
N ALA A 12 -26.26 -26.56 14.06
CA ALA A 12 -26.44 -25.37 13.24
C ALA A 12 -25.36 -25.36 12.14
N SER A 13 -25.74 -25.80 10.94
CA SER A 13 -24.94 -25.64 9.73
C SER A 13 -24.87 -24.15 9.38
N VAL A 14 -23.84 -23.47 9.90
CA VAL A 14 -23.40 -22.19 9.36
C VAL A 14 -22.86 -22.48 7.97
N LEU A 15 -23.73 -22.35 6.96
CA LEU A 15 -23.32 -22.21 5.57
C LEU A 15 -22.42 -20.99 5.54
N GLY A 16 -21.11 -21.24 5.49
CA GLY A 16 -20.12 -20.20 5.29
C GLY A 16 -20.50 -19.46 4.02
N ASN A 17 -20.97 -18.24 4.17
CA ASN A 17 -20.92 -17.28 3.08
C ASN A 17 -19.45 -17.21 2.69
N PRO A 18 -19.04 -17.57 1.46
CA PRO A 18 -17.78 -17.10 0.98
C PRO A 18 -17.96 -15.58 0.94
N VAL A 19 -17.45 -14.89 1.97
CA VAL A 19 -16.98 -13.53 1.78
C VAL A 19 -16.10 -13.68 0.55
N SER A 20 -16.56 -13.11 -0.56
CA SER A 20 -15.77 -13.02 -1.78
C SER A 20 -14.65 -12.09 -1.42
N SER A 21 -13.68 -12.66 -0.72
CA SER A 21 -12.49 -11.99 -0.31
C SER A 21 -11.73 -11.86 -1.60
N ARG A 22 -11.98 -10.76 -2.31
CA ARG A 22 -10.85 -9.99 -2.84
C ARG A 22 -9.96 -9.64 -1.65
N LEU A 23 -9.28 -10.64 -1.11
CA LEU A 23 -7.91 -10.53 -0.67
C LEU A 23 -7.14 -10.28 -1.98
N GLU A 24 -7.37 -9.12 -2.61
CA GLU A 24 -6.26 -8.43 -3.23
C GLU A 24 -5.28 -8.38 -2.08
N VAL A 25 -4.23 -9.21 -2.16
CA VAL A 25 -3.06 -9.05 -1.31
C VAL A 25 -2.79 -7.57 -1.37
N ARG A 26 -3.03 -6.85 -0.25
CA ARG A 26 -2.67 -5.45 -0.17
C ARG A 26 -1.16 -5.46 -0.16
N GLN A 27 -0.57 -5.51 -1.35
CA GLN A 27 0.87 -5.44 -1.53
C GLN A 27 1.23 -4.07 -1.00
N SER A 28 1.87 -4.08 0.17
CA SER A 28 2.47 -2.91 0.77
C SER A 28 3.89 -2.83 0.24
N CYS A 29 4.23 -1.67 -0.30
CA CYS A 29 5.53 -1.43 -0.90
C CYS A 29 6.18 -0.23 -0.25
N VAL A 30 7.51 -0.27 -0.17
CA VAL A 30 8.31 0.79 0.44
C VAL A 30 9.13 1.48 -0.65
N ILE A 31 9.08 2.81 -0.65
CA ILE A 31 9.95 3.67 -1.46
C ILE A 31 11.01 4.26 -0.53
N ASP A 32 12.23 3.77 -0.65
CA ASP A 32 13.44 4.28 0.01
C ASP A 32 14.43 4.96 -0.98
N SER A 33 14.07 4.95 -2.27
CA SER A 33 14.91 5.39 -3.38
C SER A 33 14.09 5.53 -4.66
N LEU A 34 14.56 6.35 -5.62
CA LEU A 34 13.88 6.54 -6.91
C LEU A 34 13.71 5.24 -7.71
N SER A 35 14.63 4.28 -7.57
CA SER A 35 14.55 2.98 -8.24
C SER A 35 13.36 2.12 -7.80
N LYS A 36 12.79 2.37 -6.62
CA LYS A 36 11.66 1.59 -6.10
C LYS A 36 10.29 2.09 -6.57
N VAL A 37 10.24 3.29 -7.15
CA VAL A 37 8.98 3.95 -7.56
C VAL A 37 8.17 3.08 -8.52
N ALA A 38 8.76 2.64 -9.63
CA ALA A 38 8.06 1.85 -10.65
C ALA A 38 7.51 0.50 -10.13
N ALA A 39 8.13 -0.05 -9.09
CA ALA A 39 7.60 -1.24 -8.42
C ALA A 39 6.46 -0.89 -7.47
N ALA A 40 6.59 0.21 -6.73
CA ALA A 40 5.61 0.68 -5.76
C ALA A 40 4.30 1.20 -6.39
N GLU A 41 4.35 1.72 -7.63
CA GLU A 41 3.16 2.16 -8.39
C GLU A 41 2.13 1.05 -8.63
N LYS A 42 2.52 -0.22 -8.46
CA LYS A 42 1.63 -1.39 -8.57
C LYS A 42 0.96 -1.77 -7.25
N CYS A 43 1.25 -1.05 -6.17
CA CYS A 43 0.90 -1.41 -4.81
C CYS A 43 -0.29 -0.59 -4.31
N SER A 44 -1.21 -1.22 -3.59
CA SER A 44 -2.39 -0.53 -3.03
C SER A 44 -2.07 0.22 -1.73
N THR A 45 -0.89 -0.01 -1.15
CA THR A 45 -0.34 0.78 -0.05
C THR A 45 1.13 1.04 -0.31
N ILE A 46 1.54 2.31 -0.26
CA ILE A 46 2.90 2.76 -0.50
C ILE A 46 3.37 3.49 0.76
N THR A 47 4.45 3.02 1.36
CA THR A 47 5.15 3.74 2.43
C THR A 47 6.39 4.41 1.85
N ILE A 48 6.51 5.72 2.04
CA ILE A 48 7.64 6.51 1.60
C ILE A 48 8.53 6.74 2.83
N ASP A 49 9.68 6.08 2.86
CA ASP A 49 10.68 6.26 3.91
C ASP A 49 11.51 7.52 3.66
N ALA A 50 12.39 7.87 4.60
CA ALA A 50 13.31 8.98 4.42
C ALA A 50 14.34 8.69 3.32
N PHE A 51 14.42 9.56 2.31
CA PHE A 51 15.47 9.49 1.30
C PHE A 51 15.73 10.84 0.64
N THR A 52 16.87 10.94 -0.06
CA THR A 52 17.25 12.13 -0.82
C THR A 52 17.04 11.90 -2.31
N VAL A 53 16.24 12.75 -2.95
CA VAL A 53 16.14 12.87 -4.40
C VAL A 53 17.36 13.63 -4.90
N PRO A 54 18.21 13.03 -5.76
CA PRO A 54 19.40 13.69 -6.28
C PRO A 54 19.05 14.94 -7.10
N ALA A 55 20.00 15.89 -7.17
CA ALA A 55 19.81 17.11 -7.92
C ALA A 55 19.59 16.83 -9.42
N GLY A 56 18.72 17.61 -10.07
CA GLY A 56 18.32 17.37 -11.46
C GLY A 56 17.24 16.31 -11.64
N GLN A 57 16.89 15.56 -10.58
CA GLN A 57 15.85 14.53 -10.62
C GLN A 57 14.56 14.99 -9.94
N LYS A 58 13.47 14.29 -10.25
CA LYS A 58 12.13 14.55 -9.73
C LYS A 58 11.58 13.26 -9.14
N LEU A 59 10.72 13.38 -8.13
CA LEU A 59 9.94 12.27 -7.60
C LEU A 59 8.55 12.33 -8.24
N VAL A 60 8.24 11.37 -9.10
CA VAL A 60 6.93 11.22 -9.74
C VAL A 60 6.38 9.87 -9.35
N ILE A 61 5.20 9.83 -8.74
CA ILE A 61 4.54 8.60 -8.31
C ILE A 61 3.17 8.57 -8.97
N ASN A 62 2.93 7.58 -9.83
CA ASN A 62 1.63 7.31 -10.45
C ASN A 62 0.98 6.16 -9.69
N ALA A 63 0.29 6.47 -8.60
CA ALA A 63 -0.28 5.46 -7.72
C ALA A 63 -1.55 4.85 -8.33
N LEU A 64 -1.91 3.65 -7.90
CA LEU A 64 -3.22 3.08 -8.24
C LEU A 64 -4.35 3.94 -7.67
N ASP A 65 -5.50 3.92 -8.34
CA ASP A 65 -6.71 4.56 -7.83
C ASP A 65 -6.98 4.09 -6.39
N LYS A 66 -7.18 5.06 -5.47
CA LYS A 66 -7.42 4.84 -4.04
C LYS A 66 -6.28 4.13 -3.29
N ALA A 67 -5.06 4.15 -3.82
CA ALA A 67 -3.88 3.71 -3.07
C ALA A 67 -3.69 4.57 -1.81
N THR A 68 -3.22 3.93 -0.74
CA THR A 68 -2.89 4.62 0.51
C THR A 68 -1.40 4.98 0.50
N ILE A 69 -1.08 6.26 0.68
CA ILE A 69 0.30 6.75 0.78
C ILE A 69 0.60 7.11 2.23
N ASN A 70 1.61 6.45 2.82
CA ASN A 70 2.11 6.72 4.16
C ASN A 70 3.48 7.39 4.06
N MET A 71 3.66 8.55 4.69
CA MET A 71 4.98 9.16 4.83
C MET A 71 5.62 8.74 6.16
N ASN A 72 6.78 8.10 6.08
CA ASN A 72 7.55 7.59 7.22
C ASN A 72 8.96 8.21 7.25
N GLY A 73 9.04 9.51 6.98
CA GLY A 73 10.31 10.23 6.99
C GLY A 73 10.31 11.44 6.07
N ASN A 74 11.47 12.10 6.01
CA ASN A 74 11.68 13.27 5.18
C ASN A 74 12.17 12.87 3.79
N VAL A 75 11.53 13.40 2.76
CA VAL A 75 12.06 13.37 1.39
C VAL A 75 12.80 14.69 1.15
N VAL A 76 14.12 14.60 0.96
CA VAL A 76 14.98 15.77 0.75
C VAL A 76 15.29 15.91 -0.74
N PHE A 77 15.06 17.07 -1.32
CA PHE A 77 15.47 17.36 -2.70
C PHE A 77 16.81 18.07 -2.69
N ALA A 78 17.85 17.44 -3.23
CA ALA A 78 19.14 18.08 -3.37
C ALA A 78 19.07 19.19 -4.43
N ALA A 79 19.54 20.39 -4.08
CA ALA A 79 19.65 21.48 -5.04
C ALA A 79 20.93 21.33 -5.87
N ASP A 80 20.85 21.55 -7.19
CA ASP A 80 22.04 21.81 -7.99
C ASP A 80 22.44 23.28 -7.84
N THR A 81 23.75 23.56 -7.89
CA THR A 81 24.26 24.94 -7.90
C THR A 81 23.79 25.72 -9.13
N THR A 82 23.30 25.03 -10.16
CA THR A 82 22.79 25.62 -11.39
C THR A 82 21.28 25.87 -11.41
N PHE A 83 20.53 25.47 -10.38
CA PHE A 83 19.06 25.60 -10.26
C PHE A 83 18.29 25.27 -11.55
N LYS A 84 18.76 24.29 -12.33
CA LYS A 84 18.17 23.96 -13.64
C LYS A 84 16.89 23.14 -13.51
N THR A 85 16.66 22.56 -12.33
CA THR A 85 15.51 21.70 -12.10
C THR A 85 14.26 22.56 -11.94
N THR A 86 13.48 22.66 -13.01
CA THR A 86 12.18 23.34 -12.97
C THR A 86 11.15 22.45 -12.28
N GLY A 87 10.24 23.06 -11.52
CA GLY A 87 9.15 22.34 -10.86
C GLY A 87 8.17 21.69 -11.85
N PRO A 88 7.25 20.83 -11.37
CA PRO A 88 7.17 20.32 -9.99
C PRO A 88 8.32 19.34 -9.67
N LEU A 89 8.82 19.39 -8.43
CA LEU A 89 9.85 18.45 -7.94
C LEU A 89 9.24 17.14 -7.42
N PHE A 90 8.02 17.23 -6.90
CA PHE A 90 7.20 16.11 -6.47
C PHE A 90 5.87 16.11 -7.24
N THR A 91 5.49 14.98 -7.78
CA THR A 91 4.19 14.78 -8.42
C THR A 91 3.61 13.45 -7.94
N LEU A 92 2.37 13.51 -7.48
CA LEU A 92 1.58 12.35 -7.08
C LEU A 92 0.26 12.41 -7.84
N THR A 93 -0.02 11.37 -8.62
CA THR A 93 -1.23 11.24 -9.44
C THR A 93 -1.85 9.87 -9.26
#